data_AF-A0A2L0EPY4-F1
#
_entry.id   AF-A0A2L0EPY4-F1
#
_cell.length_a   1.000
_cell.length_b   1.000
_cell.length_c   1.000
_cell.angle_alpha   90.00
_cell.angle_beta   90.00
_cell.angle_gamma   90.00
#
_symmetry.space_group_name_H-M   'P 1'
#
loop_
_entity.id
_entity.type
_entity.pdbx_description
1 polymer ?
#
loop_
_entity_poly.entity_id
_entity_poly.type
_entity_poly.pdbx_seq_one_letter_code
_entity_poly.pdbx_strand_id
1 'polypeptide(L)'
;MEIGWRHVLAGVAALFILFLLVKMRPARRRRDTLSADVQAARERARRATTPRERAEALCDAGVHALRGGRRVTAAVGFFVRAMRADPTSARTIEVTSGALAKRRPRLLEKILWRRLAVLPWDGDHRDAARAAAIGLRDLYRREIRDRNRAEIMRKLSDSFG
;
A
#
# COMPACT_ATOMS: atom_id res chain seq x y z
N MET A 1 -27.87 -4.09 61.02
CA MET A 1 -26.78 -3.25 60.47
C MET A 1 -27.41 -2.32 59.44
N GLU A 2 -27.79 -1.11 59.84
CA GLU A 2 -28.27 -0.11 58.88
C GLU A 2 -27.09 0.27 57.99
N ILE A 3 -27.17 -0.10 56.72
CA ILE A 3 -26.23 0.37 55.71
C ILE A 3 -26.52 1.86 55.59
N GLY A 4 -25.79 2.65 56.38
CA GLY A 4 -25.96 4.10 56.42
C GLY A 4 -25.87 4.65 55.00
N TRP A 5 -26.76 5.57 54.66
CA TRP A 5 -26.88 6.25 53.36
C TRP A 5 -25.54 6.64 52.72
N ARG A 6 -24.54 6.94 53.54
CA ARG A 6 -23.15 7.22 53.15
C ARG A 6 -22.48 6.06 52.40
N HIS A 7 -22.72 4.82 52.80
CA HIS A 7 -22.19 3.62 52.13
C HIS A 7 -22.85 3.38 50.78
N VAL A 8 -24.15 3.67 50.67
CA VAL A 8 -24.88 3.60 49.40
C VAL A 8 -24.33 4.66 48.43
N LEU A 9 -24.15 5.90 48.88
CA LEU A 9 -23.56 6.96 48.07
C LEU A 9 -22.13 6.63 47.63
N ALA A 10 -21.32 6.09 48.56
CA ALA A 10 -19.96 5.69 48.25
C ALA A 10 -19.91 4.57 47.19
N GLY A 11 -20.82 3.59 47.27
CA GLY A 11 -20.94 2.53 46.28
C GLY A 11 -21.31 3.06 44.88
N VAL A 12 -22.28 3.97 44.80
CA VAL A 12 -22.69 4.59 43.53
C VAL A 12 -21.56 5.46 42.95
N ALA A 13 -20.88 6.25 43.78
CA ALA A 13 -19.75 7.07 43.35
C ALA A 13 -18.60 6.21 42.82
N ALA A 14 -18.28 5.09 43.48
CA ALA A 14 -17.26 4.15 43.03
C ALA A 14 -17.61 3.51 41.68
N LEU A 15 -18.86 3.09 41.49
CA LEU A 15 -19.35 2.57 40.21
C LEU A 15 -19.29 3.62 39.09
N PHE A 16 -19.64 4.87 39.39
CA PHE A 16 -19.58 5.96 38.44
C PHE A 16 -18.14 6.29 38.03
N ILE A 17 -17.21 6.33 38.97
CA ILE A 17 -15.78 6.51 38.70
C ILE A 17 -15.25 5.35 37.85
N LEU A 18 -15.61 4.11 38.19
CA LEU A 18 -15.23 2.93 37.41
C LEU A 18 -15.77 3.00 35.97
N PHE A 19 -17.03 3.40 35.81
CA PHE A 19 -17.65 3.63 34.51
C PHE A 19 -16.93 4.72 33.72
N LEU A 20 -16.58 5.84 34.36
CA LEU A 20 -15.80 6.91 33.74
C LEU A 20 -14.41 6.42 33.34
N LEU A 21 -13.73 5.61 34.14
CA LEU A 21 -12.44 5.02 33.78
C LEU A 21 -12.53 4.03 32.61
N VAL A 22 -13.65 3.31 32.46
CA VAL A 22 -13.90 2.43 31.31
C VAL A 22 -14.26 3.23 30.06
N LYS A 23 -15.07 4.30 30.19
CA LYS A 23 -15.55 5.11 29.07
C LYS A 23 -14.50 6.13 28.59
N MET A 24 -13.77 6.72 29.53
CA MET A 24 -12.63 7.61 29.27
C MET A 24 -11.31 6.85 29.16
N ARG A 25 -11.33 5.51 29.22
CA ARG A 25 -10.15 4.70 28.91
C ARG A 25 -9.67 5.21 27.55
N PRO A 26 -8.51 5.89 27.50
CA PRO A 26 -8.11 6.57 26.29
C PRO A 26 -8.13 5.49 25.22
N ALA A 27 -8.81 5.76 24.12
CA ALA A 27 -8.61 5.01 22.90
C ALA A 27 -7.14 5.23 22.53
N ARG A 28 -6.22 4.52 23.21
CA ARG A 28 -4.98 4.03 22.66
C ARG A 28 -5.43 3.12 21.52
N ARG A 29 -5.97 3.74 20.46
CA ARG A 29 -5.60 3.37 19.11
C ARG A 29 -4.09 3.38 19.20
N ARG A 30 -3.50 2.21 19.50
CA ARG A 30 -2.16 1.90 19.05
C ARG A 30 -2.18 2.40 17.63
N ARG A 31 -1.51 3.53 17.35
CA ARG A 31 -1.10 3.83 15.99
C ARG A 31 -0.31 2.59 15.66
N ASP A 32 -0.96 1.62 15.02
CA ASP A 32 -0.41 0.28 14.90
C ASP A 32 0.99 0.52 14.34
N THR A 33 2.00 0.19 15.13
CA THR A 33 3.38 0.44 14.73
C THR A 33 3.57 -0.32 13.43
N LEU A 34 4.28 0.26 12.47
CA LEU A 34 4.62 -0.47 11.25
C LEU A 34 5.26 -1.80 11.68
N SER A 35 4.92 -2.91 11.02
CA SER A 35 5.58 -4.19 11.32
C SER A 35 7.09 -4.00 11.31
N ALA A 36 7.82 -4.75 12.14
CA ALA A 36 9.28 -4.72 12.18
C ALA A 36 9.87 -4.84 10.76
N ASP A 37 9.30 -5.70 9.91
CA ASP A 37 9.70 -5.87 8.51
C ASP A 37 9.55 -4.59 7.68
N VAL A 38 8.45 -3.86 7.87
CA VAL A 38 8.20 -2.61 7.15
C VAL A 38 9.15 -1.52 7.64
N GLN A 39 9.46 -1.50 8.94
CA GLN A 39 10.45 -0.57 9.50
C GLN A 39 11.86 -0.88 8.98
N ALA A 40 12.26 -2.15 8.97
CA ALA A 40 13.53 -2.61 8.43
C ALA A 40 13.68 -2.27 6.94
N ALA A 41 12.65 -2.52 6.12
CA ALA A 41 12.65 -2.15 4.71
C ALA A 41 12.73 -0.64 4.49
N ARG A 42 12.05 0.17 5.32
CA ARG A 42 12.17 1.64 5.28
C ARG A 42 13.56 2.11 5.64
N GLU A 43 14.19 1.47 6.62
CA GLU A 43 15.54 1.81 7.04
C GLU A 43 16.57 1.44 5.97
N ARG A 44 16.40 0.27 5.32
CA ARG A 44 17.16 -0.07 4.10
C ARG A 44 17.00 1.00 3.01
N ALA A 45 15.78 1.45 2.76
CA ALA A 45 15.54 2.50 1.75
C ALA A 45 16.19 3.85 2.10
N ARG A 46 16.35 4.17 3.40
CA ARG A 46 17.06 5.37 3.86
C ARG A 46 18.57 5.26 3.69
N ARG A 47 19.13 4.07 3.93
CA ARG A 47 20.56 3.79 3.80
C ARG A 47 21.00 3.50 2.36
N ALA A 48 20.05 3.22 1.47
CA ALA A 48 20.30 2.96 0.06
C ALA A 48 21.08 4.11 -0.60
N THR A 49 22.16 3.74 -1.27
CA THR A 49 23.07 4.68 -1.93
C THR A 49 22.66 4.92 -3.37
N THR A 50 22.00 3.95 -3.99
CA THR A 50 21.53 4.06 -5.37
C THR A 50 20.02 4.26 -5.46
N PRO A 51 19.51 4.93 -6.51
CA PRO A 51 18.07 5.04 -6.78
C PRO A 51 17.41 3.66 -6.90
N ARG A 52 18.13 2.71 -7.52
CA ARG A 52 17.72 1.31 -7.71
C ARG A 52 17.47 0.59 -6.39
N GLU A 53 18.46 0.57 -5.50
CA GLU A 53 18.35 -0.03 -4.17
C GLU A 53 17.22 0.58 -3.35
N ARG A 54 17.06 1.91 -3.45
CA ARG A 54 16.00 2.63 -2.75
C ARG A 54 14.63 2.19 -3.25
N ALA A 55 14.45 2.03 -4.56
CA ALA A 55 13.21 1.56 -5.13
C ALA A 55 12.87 0.14 -4.69
N GLU A 56 13.85 -0.76 -4.70
CA GLU A 56 13.67 -2.15 -4.26
C GLU A 56 13.28 -2.23 -2.78
N ALA A 57 13.99 -1.52 -1.90
CA ALA A 57 13.67 -1.49 -0.48
C ALA A 57 12.30 -0.88 -0.18
N LEU A 58 11.87 0.13 -0.94
CA LEU A 58 10.51 0.68 -0.85
C LEU A 58 9.47 -0.32 -1.39
N CYS A 59 9.77 -1.05 -2.45
CA CYS A 59 8.90 -2.08 -2.98
C CYS A 59 8.65 -3.19 -1.95
N ASP A 60 9.71 -3.66 -1.29
CA ASP A 60 9.64 -4.61 -0.17
C ASP A 60 8.74 -4.08 0.96
N ALA A 61 8.93 -2.83 1.37
CA ALA A 61 8.12 -2.18 2.40
C ALA A 61 6.63 -2.20 2.02
N GLY A 62 6.31 -1.99 0.74
CA GLY A 62 4.96 -2.10 0.19
C GLY A 62 4.38 -3.51 0.30
N VAL A 63 5.15 -4.53 -0.08
CA VAL A 63 4.75 -5.95 0.02
C VAL A 63 4.50 -6.35 1.47
N HIS A 64 5.43 -6.04 2.38
CA HIS A 64 5.27 -6.32 3.81
C HIS A 64 4.05 -5.58 4.40
N ALA A 65 3.81 -4.33 3.99
CA ALA A 65 2.63 -3.58 4.42
C ALA A 65 1.30 -4.19 3.94
N LEU A 66 1.28 -4.84 2.76
CA LEU A 66 0.09 -5.56 2.26
C LEU A 66 -0.18 -6.87 2.97
N ARG A 67 0.86 -7.60 3.39
CA ARG A 67 0.72 -8.86 4.15
C ARG A 67 -0.04 -8.65 5.45
N GLY A 68 0.15 -7.50 6.10
CA GLY A 68 -0.61 -7.10 7.31
C GLY A 68 -2.09 -6.76 7.09
N GLY A 69 -2.61 -6.81 5.86
CA GLY A 69 -4.04 -6.78 5.52
C GLY A 69 -4.77 -5.44 5.67
N ARG A 70 -4.48 -4.64 6.71
CA ARG A 70 -5.24 -3.42 7.04
C ARG A 70 -4.71 -2.13 6.39
N ARG A 71 -3.50 -2.15 5.81
CA ARG A 71 -2.79 -0.92 5.40
C ARG A 71 -2.51 -0.80 3.91
N VAL A 72 -3.51 -1.12 3.10
CA VAL A 72 -3.39 -1.07 1.64
C VAL A 72 -2.98 0.32 1.14
N THR A 73 -3.53 1.40 1.71
CA THR A 73 -3.15 2.79 1.34
C THR A 73 -1.68 3.10 1.65
N ALA A 74 -1.18 2.66 2.81
CA ALA A 74 0.23 2.86 3.16
C ALA A 74 1.15 2.08 2.23
N ALA A 75 0.78 0.85 1.87
CA ALA A 75 1.51 0.03 0.91
C ALA A 75 1.58 0.69 -0.47
N VAL A 76 0.46 1.21 -0.97
CA VAL A 76 0.41 1.97 -2.23
C VAL A 76 1.37 3.14 -2.20
N GLY A 77 1.43 3.87 -1.08
CA GLY A 77 2.38 4.96 -0.89
C GLY A 77 3.85 4.51 -0.96
N PHE A 78 4.18 3.27 -0.57
CA PHE A 78 5.53 2.72 -0.76
C PHE A 78 5.80 2.39 -2.23
N PHE A 79 4.88 1.72 -2.92
CA PHE A 79 5.04 1.40 -4.34
C PHE A 79 5.18 2.65 -5.22
N VAL A 80 4.36 3.67 -5.00
CA VAL A 80 4.46 4.94 -5.77
C VAL A 80 5.79 5.64 -5.51
N ARG A 81 6.30 5.60 -4.28
CA ARG A 81 7.64 6.13 -3.97
C ARG A 81 8.75 5.28 -4.57
N ALA A 82 8.59 3.96 -4.64
CA ALA A 82 9.53 3.07 -5.31
C ALA A 82 9.65 3.41 -6.81
N MET A 83 8.52 3.53 -7.52
CA MET A 83 8.47 3.91 -8.94
C MET A 83 8.99 5.33 -9.22
N ARG A 84 9.00 6.21 -8.22
CA ARG A 84 9.61 7.54 -8.31
C ARG A 84 11.11 7.52 -8.02
N ALA A 85 11.54 6.65 -7.10
CA ALA A 85 12.95 6.50 -6.74
C ALA A 85 13.74 5.96 -7.92
N ASP A 86 13.21 4.97 -8.62
CA ASP A 86 13.81 4.45 -9.84
C ASP A 86 12.76 4.35 -10.96
N PRO A 87 12.76 5.32 -11.88
CA PRO A 87 11.76 5.34 -12.93
C PRO A 87 11.86 4.23 -13.97
N THR A 88 13.05 3.69 -14.21
CA THR A 88 13.33 2.71 -15.26
C THR A 88 13.11 1.27 -14.80
N SER A 89 12.80 1.06 -13.51
CA SER A 89 12.53 -0.26 -12.97
C SER A 89 11.21 -0.88 -13.45
N ALA A 90 11.31 -1.78 -14.44
CA ALA A 90 10.24 -2.72 -14.79
C ALA A 90 9.81 -3.58 -13.58
N ARG A 91 10.78 -4.14 -12.84
CA ARG A 91 10.54 -5.01 -11.68
C ARG A 91 9.63 -4.37 -10.63
N THR A 92 9.81 -3.08 -10.34
CA THR A 92 8.99 -2.38 -9.36
C THR A 92 7.53 -2.31 -9.80
N ILE A 93 7.29 -2.11 -11.10
CA ILE A 93 5.95 -2.07 -11.70
C ILE A 93 5.31 -3.48 -11.67
N GLU A 94 6.07 -4.52 -11.98
CA GLU A 94 5.61 -5.91 -11.94
C GLU A 94 5.20 -6.34 -10.53
N VAL A 95 6.05 -6.09 -9.53
CA VAL A 95 5.75 -6.40 -8.13
C VAL A 95 4.53 -5.62 -7.66
N THR A 96 4.44 -4.32 -7.99
CA THR A 96 3.27 -3.50 -7.66
C THR A 96 1.99 -4.06 -8.29
N SER A 97 2.07 -4.47 -9.55
CA SER A 97 0.94 -5.04 -10.30
C SER A 97 0.46 -6.34 -9.68
N GLY A 98 1.37 -7.28 -9.42
CA GLY A 98 1.04 -8.56 -8.77
C GLY A 98 0.46 -8.39 -7.37
N ALA A 99 0.96 -7.41 -6.61
CA ALA A 99 0.52 -7.17 -5.24
C ALA A 99 -0.86 -6.49 -5.14
N LEU A 100 -1.19 -5.60 -6.10
CA LEU A 100 -2.41 -4.80 -6.05
C LEU A 100 -3.55 -5.30 -6.93
N ALA A 101 -3.28 -6.08 -8.00
CA ALA A 101 -4.27 -6.44 -9.02
C ALA A 101 -5.58 -6.95 -8.42
N LYS A 102 -5.52 -7.97 -7.56
CA LYS A 102 -6.71 -8.58 -6.93
C LYS A 102 -7.35 -7.71 -5.84
N ARG A 103 -6.56 -6.90 -5.14
CA ARG A 103 -7.02 -6.18 -3.93
C ARG A 103 -7.64 -4.82 -4.24
N ARG A 104 -7.07 -4.11 -5.23
CA ARG A 104 -7.44 -2.75 -5.61
C ARG A 104 -7.26 -2.54 -7.12
N PRO A 105 -8.02 -3.26 -7.97
CA PRO A 105 -7.84 -3.21 -9.41
C PRO A 105 -7.99 -1.79 -9.98
N ARG A 106 -9.01 -1.03 -9.58
CA ARG A 106 -9.24 0.35 -10.05
C ARG A 106 -8.13 1.33 -9.64
N LEU A 107 -7.52 1.11 -8.48
CA LEU A 107 -6.40 1.94 -8.04
C LEU A 107 -5.13 1.61 -8.82
N LEU A 108 -4.87 0.32 -9.05
CA LEU A 108 -3.75 -0.12 -9.88
C LEU A 108 -3.90 0.43 -11.31
N GLU A 109 -5.09 0.35 -11.90
CA GLU A 109 -5.41 0.95 -13.20
C GLU A 109 -4.99 2.42 -13.25
N LYS A 110 -5.44 3.22 -12.26
CA LYS A 110 -5.11 4.65 -12.18
C LYS A 110 -3.61 4.91 -12.01
N ILE A 111 -2.91 4.07 -11.24
CA ILE A 111 -1.47 4.19 -11.02
C ILE A 111 -0.70 3.92 -12.32
N LEU A 112 -1.02 2.81 -13.00
CA LEU A 112 -0.33 2.42 -14.23
C LEU A 112 -0.60 3.39 -15.38
N TRP A 113 -1.84 3.88 -15.52
CA TRP A 113 -2.15 4.92 -16.51
C TRP A 113 -1.39 6.21 -16.27
N ARG A 114 -1.39 6.70 -15.02
CA ARG A 114 -0.60 7.89 -14.65
C ARG A 114 0.88 7.68 -14.90
N ARG A 115 1.35 6.43 -14.78
CA ARG A 115 2.75 6.10 -15.03
C ARG A 115 3.06 6.15 -16.52
N LEU A 116 2.28 5.46 -17.35
CA LEU A 116 2.44 5.47 -18.81
C LEU A 116 2.33 6.87 -19.42
N ALA A 117 1.50 7.73 -18.84
CA ALA A 117 1.32 9.10 -19.32
C ALA A 117 2.54 10.01 -19.06
N VAL A 118 3.43 9.66 -18.12
CA VAL A 118 4.57 10.50 -17.72
C VAL A 118 5.91 9.87 -18.12
N LEU A 119 5.95 8.56 -18.32
CA LEU A 119 7.18 7.86 -18.69
C LEU A 119 7.52 8.12 -20.16
N PRO A 120 8.78 8.43 -20.51
CA PRO A 120 9.26 8.27 -21.88
C PRO A 120 9.09 6.83 -22.34
N TRP A 121 8.78 6.63 -23.63
CA TRP A 121 8.51 5.30 -24.20
C TRP A 121 9.76 4.68 -24.86
N ASP A 122 10.91 5.33 -24.72
CA ASP A 122 12.18 5.04 -25.38
C ASP A 122 13.33 4.84 -24.38
N GLY A 123 14.49 4.46 -24.94
CA GLY A 123 15.75 4.25 -24.21
C GLY A 123 15.57 3.36 -22.97
N ASP A 124 16.14 3.80 -21.86
CA ASP A 124 16.16 3.09 -20.57
C ASP A 124 14.76 2.93 -19.94
N HIS A 125 13.75 3.64 -20.43
CA HIS A 125 12.38 3.61 -19.89
C HIS A 125 11.50 2.59 -20.60
N ARG A 126 11.92 2.08 -21.76
CA ARG A 126 11.14 1.16 -22.59
C ARG A 126 10.64 -0.05 -21.81
N ASP A 127 11.50 -0.67 -21.02
CA ASP A 127 11.13 -1.86 -20.23
C ASP A 127 10.11 -1.53 -19.14
N ALA A 128 10.23 -0.36 -18.51
CA ALA A 128 9.25 0.11 -17.53
C ALA A 128 7.90 0.47 -18.18
N ALA A 129 7.89 1.09 -19.37
CA ALA A 129 6.67 1.33 -20.13
C ALA A 129 5.99 0.01 -20.51
N ARG A 130 6.78 -0.95 -21.00
CA ARG A 130 6.31 -2.29 -21.37
C ARG A 130 5.72 -3.02 -20.17
N ALA A 131 6.39 -3.00 -19.02
CA ALA A 131 5.88 -3.59 -17.78
C ALA A 131 4.54 -2.97 -17.34
N ALA A 132 4.37 -1.65 -17.48
CA ALA A 132 3.12 -0.98 -17.16
C ALA A 132 1.98 -1.38 -18.13
N ALA A 133 2.28 -1.49 -19.43
CA ALA A 133 1.32 -1.95 -20.44
C ALA A 133 0.91 -3.41 -20.19
N ILE A 134 1.86 -4.30 -19.88
CA ILE A 134 1.60 -5.70 -19.50
C ILE A 134 0.73 -5.76 -18.23
N GLY A 135 1.05 -4.95 -17.22
CA GLY A 135 0.25 -4.85 -15.99
C GLY A 135 -1.20 -4.45 -16.26
N LEU A 136 -1.43 -3.44 -17.11
CA LEU A 136 -2.78 -3.02 -17.52
C LEU A 136 -3.49 -4.09 -18.34
N ARG A 137 -2.80 -4.74 -19.29
CA ARG A 137 -3.34 -5.86 -20.08
C ARG A 137 -3.87 -6.96 -19.16
N ASP A 138 -3.06 -7.40 -18.20
CA ASP A 138 -3.43 -8.49 -17.30
C ASP A 138 -4.55 -8.07 -16.34
N LEU A 139 -4.55 -6.82 -15.87
CA LEU A 139 -5.61 -6.24 -15.06
C LEU A 139 -6.95 -6.20 -15.83
N TYR A 140 -6.95 -5.76 -17.09
CA TYR A 140 -8.13 -5.74 -17.94
C TYR A 140 -8.62 -7.12 -18.31
N ARG A 141 -7.71 -8.06 -18.57
CA ARG A 141 -8.07 -9.44 -18.92
C ARG A 141 -8.71 -10.19 -17.75
N ARG A 142 -8.17 -10.05 -16.53
CA ARG A 142 -8.53 -10.91 -15.39
C ARG A 142 -9.52 -10.25 -14.43
N GLU A 143 -9.20 -9.04 -13.97
CA GLU A 143 -9.90 -8.42 -12.84
C GLU A 143 -11.02 -7.49 -13.29
N ILE A 144 -10.78 -6.63 -14.30
CA ILE A 144 -11.78 -5.68 -14.81
C ILE A 144 -12.65 -6.32 -15.91
N ARG A 145 -12.11 -7.31 -16.64
CA ARG A 145 -12.77 -8.06 -17.72
C ARG A 145 -13.18 -7.22 -18.94
N ASP A 146 -12.37 -6.22 -19.28
CA ASP A 146 -12.54 -5.42 -20.51
C ASP A 146 -11.65 -5.97 -21.63
N ARG A 147 -12.25 -6.72 -22.56
CA ARG A 147 -11.51 -7.38 -23.65
C ARG A 147 -10.90 -6.38 -24.64
N ASN A 148 -11.62 -5.31 -24.96
CA ASN A 148 -11.14 -4.31 -25.92
C ASN A 148 -9.92 -3.58 -25.35
N ARG A 149 -9.99 -3.13 -24.08
CA ARG A 149 -8.84 -2.49 -23.44
C ARG A 149 -7.67 -3.45 -23.24
N ALA A 150 -7.92 -4.71 -22.90
CA ALA A 150 -6.87 -5.71 -22.82
C ALA A 150 -6.14 -5.88 -24.16
N GLU A 151 -6.87 -5.90 -25.27
CA GLU A 151 -6.32 -6.02 -26.61
C GLU A 151 -5.50 -4.78 -27.01
N ILE A 152 -5.98 -3.57 -26.70
CA ILE A 152 -5.21 -2.33 -26.92
C ILE A 152 -3.90 -2.37 -26.14
N MET A 153 -3.95 -2.77 -24.86
CA MET A 153 -2.74 -2.88 -24.03
C MET A 153 -1.78 -3.97 -24.50
N ARG A 154 -2.30 -5.05 -25.11
CA ARG A 154 -1.47 -6.09 -25.74
C ARG A 154 -0.71 -5.51 -26.93
N LYS A 155 -1.40 -4.86 -27.86
CA LYS A 155 -0.76 -4.21 -29.03
C LYS A 155 0.29 -3.19 -28.60
N LEU A 156 -0.01 -2.40 -27.57
CA LEU A 156 0.94 -1.45 -26.99
C LEU A 156 2.14 -2.15 -26.35
N SER A 157 1.94 -3.26 -25.62
CA SER A 157 3.08 -3.99 -25.05
C SER A 157 3.97 -4.64 -26.11
N ASP A 158 3.37 -5.02 -27.24
CA ASP A 158 4.07 -5.64 -28.37
C ASP A 158 4.89 -4.60 -29.14
N SER A 159 4.48 -3.33 -29.21
CA SER A 159 5.25 -2.26 -29.87
C SER A 159 6.53 -1.84 -29.12
N PHE A 160 6.73 -2.33 -27.90
CA PHE A 160 7.98 -2.12 -27.15
C PHE A 160 8.99 -3.26 -27.32
N GLY A 161 8.60 -4.38 -27.96
CA GLY A 161 9.49 -5.49 -28.30
C GLY A 161 10.23 -5.24 -29.60
#